data_AF-A0A9D5PSA2-F1
#
_entry.id   AF-A0A9D5PSA2-F1
#
_cell.length_a   1.000
_cell.length_b   1.000
_cell.length_c   1.000
_cell.angle_alpha   90.00
_cell.angle_beta   90.00
_cell.angle_gamma   90.00
#
_symmetry.space_group_name_H-M   'P 1'
#
loop_
_entity.id
_entity.type
_entity.pdbx_description
1 polymer ?
#
loop_
_entity_poly.entity_id
_entity_poly.type
_entity_poly.pdbx_seq_one_letter_code
_entity_poly.pdbx_strand_id
1 'polypeptide(L)'
;MKKRQIVGVAIVFFLITLSLTLFSCGHSHEWGEWSVIEHATCISEGKWERICACGERDIKILQPVAHASNDWIVDKEATLKEPGQKHQVCSVCNQSFNQETIPSITVNSLPAITDTHKDPFRPRYELANCRNLKGKPVVVLIFIDDNESHWTKDEILTFTHKDVLVALNYLEKNASKWDVDLDFVIESYSTPVNNYEIKYEGIVNPDVLNGDATTNVLSHAAADIGSVTNWELYSYYKSIYPNDDIIFLNLLNKPGISYSIHSIMPGTYQFAEHCVIFADYLGEVYPDGACASTIAHEILHQFGAEDYYSSDSRKNLAIQKYPNDIMLWANDNIENNSIGDCTAFSVGWTDVVPEVCYNHRWWE
;
A
#
# COMPACT_ATOMS: atom_id res chain seq x y z
N MET A 1 -39.77 46.01 5.89
CA MET A 1 -38.91 45.64 7.05
C MET A 1 -37.48 45.45 6.55
N LYS A 2 -36.52 45.83 7.39
CA LYS A 2 -35.13 46.21 7.08
C LYS A 2 -34.31 45.16 6.30
N LYS A 3 -33.67 45.60 5.20
CA LYS A 3 -32.46 44.95 4.64
C LYS A 3 -31.31 45.16 5.62
N ARG A 4 -30.68 44.09 6.12
CA ARG A 4 -29.46 44.16 6.92
C ARG A 4 -28.27 44.41 5.97
N GLN A 5 -27.60 45.54 6.19
CA GLN A 5 -26.32 45.89 5.56
C GLN A 5 -25.22 45.01 6.16
N ILE A 6 -24.45 44.35 5.29
CA ILE A 6 -23.15 43.79 5.66
C ILE A 6 -22.17 44.96 5.54
N VAL A 7 -21.58 45.33 6.67
CA VAL A 7 -20.57 46.38 6.80
C VAL A 7 -19.28 45.84 6.18
N GLY A 8 -18.97 46.28 4.96
CA GLY A 8 -17.63 46.14 4.41
C GLY A 8 -16.70 47.07 5.17
N VAL A 9 -15.78 46.50 5.96
CA VAL A 9 -14.67 47.24 6.57
C VAL A 9 -13.72 47.59 5.43
N ALA A 10 -13.86 48.81 4.90
CA ALA A 10 -12.86 49.40 4.03
C ALA A 10 -11.59 49.59 4.86
N ILE A 11 -10.57 48.77 4.62
CA ILE A 11 -9.22 49.00 5.13
C ILE A 11 -8.72 50.27 4.45
N VAL A 12 -8.79 51.37 5.18
CA VAL A 12 -8.21 52.65 4.79
C VAL A 12 -6.70 52.47 4.80
N PHE A 13 -6.09 52.28 3.62
CA PHE A 13 -4.66 52.46 3.44
C PHE A 13 -4.34 53.93 3.71
N PHE A 14 -3.90 54.22 4.92
CA PHE A 14 -3.33 55.53 5.27
C PHE A 14 -1.97 55.63 4.57
N LEU A 15 -1.98 56.12 3.33
CA LEU A 15 -0.76 56.60 2.65
C LEU A 15 -0.26 57.81 3.44
N ILE A 16 0.60 57.57 4.43
CA ILE A 16 1.42 58.62 5.01
C ILE A 16 2.39 59.04 3.91
N THR A 17 2.05 60.08 3.17
CA THR A 17 2.99 60.78 2.31
C THR A 17 4.03 61.43 3.21
N LEU A 18 5.16 60.75 3.38
CA LEU A 18 6.34 61.34 3.99
C LEU A 18 6.80 62.46 3.05
N SER A 19 6.30 63.67 3.29
CA SER A 19 6.78 64.89 2.67
C SER A 19 8.23 65.10 3.09
N LEU A 20 9.18 64.48 2.39
CA LEU A 20 10.58 64.90 2.42
C LEU A 20 10.63 66.31 1.84
N THR A 21 10.56 67.30 2.72
CA THR A 21 11.16 68.60 2.44
C THR A 21 12.64 68.35 2.15
N LEU A 22 13.02 68.42 0.87
CA LEU A 22 14.41 68.38 0.42
C LEU A 22 15.14 69.59 0.98
N PHE A 23 15.65 69.47 2.21
CA PHE A 23 16.78 70.29 2.64
C PHE A 23 17.98 69.79 1.85
N SER A 24 18.18 70.35 0.65
CA SER A 24 19.41 70.14 -0.10
C SER A 24 20.55 70.69 0.74
N CYS A 25 21.25 69.79 1.42
CA CYS A 25 22.47 70.12 2.12
C CYS A 25 23.51 70.52 1.07
N GLY A 26 23.98 71.76 1.09
CA GLY A 26 24.93 72.30 0.10
C GLY A 26 26.35 71.71 0.19
N HIS A 27 26.52 70.52 0.78
CA HIS A 27 27.80 69.83 0.95
C HIS A 27 27.67 68.34 0.63
N SER A 28 28.81 67.70 0.35
CA SER A 28 28.86 66.25 0.16
C SER A 28 28.73 65.55 1.51
N HIS A 29 27.81 64.60 1.63
CA HIS A 29 27.60 63.87 2.88
C HIS A 29 28.72 62.86 3.12
N GLU A 30 29.47 63.07 4.20
CA GLU A 30 30.27 62.02 4.84
C GLU A 30 29.35 61.24 5.78
N TRP A 31 28.96 60.03 5.37
CA TRP A 31 28.04 59.19 6.12
C TRP A 31 28.77 58.39 7.20
N GLY A 32 28.15 58.27 8.38
CA GLY A 32 28.61 57.33 9.41
C GLY A 32 28.35 55.86 9.05
N GLU A 33 28.79 54.97 9.94
CA GLU A 33 28.53 53.53 9.84
C GLU A 33 27.01 53.22 9.89
N TRP A 34 26.62 52.14 9.22
CA TRP A 34 25.25 51.65 9.30
C TRP A 34 24.96 51.07 10.69
N SER A 35 23.75 51.35 11.19
CA SER A 35 23.22 50.83 12.44
C SER A 35 21.88 50.13 12.21
N VAL A 36 21.63 49.02 12.90
CA VAL A 36 20.39 48.25 12.77
C VAL A 36 19.29 48.90 13.60
N ILE A 37 18.18 49.27 12.95
CA ILE A 37 16.94 49.68 13.63
C ILE A 37 16.07 48.45 13.87
N GLU A 38 15.85 47.65 12.82
CA GLU A 38 15.02 46.45 12.84
C GLU A 38 15.74 45.32 12.11
N HIS A 39 15.82 44.14 12.73
CA HIS A 39 16.33 42.95 12.07
C HIS A 39 15.30 42.41 11.07
N ALA A 40 15.77 42.04 9.88
CA ALA A 40 14.94 41.30 8.93
C ALA A 40 14.60 39.92 9.50
N THR A 41 13.35 39.50 9.36
CA THR A 41 12.87 38.16 9.69
C THR A 41 12.35 37.48 8.42
N CYS A 42 11.87 36.23 8.52
CA CYS A 42 11.23 35.57 7.37
C CYS A 42 9.81 36.09 7.07
N ILE A 43 9.29 37.02 7.86
CA ILE A 43 7.98 37.65 7.65
C ILE A 43 8.12 39.16 7.40
N SER A 44 9.08 39.81 8.07
CA SER A 44 9.22 41.27 8.08
C SER A 44 10.55 41.72 7.49
N GLU A 45 10.50 42.81 6.73
CA GLU A 45 11.69 43.53 6.28
C GLU A 45 12.53 44.04 7.45
N GLY A 46 13.84 44.17 7.24
CA GLY A 46 14.75 44.83 8.18
C GLY A 46 14.97 46.28 7.79
N LYS A 47 15.42 47.11 8.75
CA LYS A 47 15.73 48.53 8.51
C LYS A 47 17.06 48.90 9.14
N TRP A 48 17.95 49.45 8.34
CA TRP A 48 19.22 50.01 8.80
C TRP A 48 19.23 51.51 8.54
N GLU A 49 19.85 52.29 9.42
CA GLU A 49 20.09 53.72 9.20
C GLU A 49 21.57 54.09 9.34
N ARG A 50 21.95 55.15 8.62
CA ARG A 50 23.18 55.89 8.86
C ARG A 50 22.87 57.38 8.90
N ILE A 51 23.65 58.10 9.69
CA ILE A 51 23.42 59.52 9.97
C ILE A 51 24.67 60.29 9.53
N CYS A 52 24.47 61.39 8.80
CA CYS A 52 25.53 62.33 8.50
C CYS A 52 25.72 63.30 9.67
N ALA A 53 26.92 63.88 9.84
CA ALA A 53 27.17 64.89 10.88
C ALA A 53 26.20 66.09 10.84
N CYS A 54 25.59 66.38 9.68
CA CYS A 54 24.57 67.42 9.53
C CYS A 54 23.17 67.05 10.06
N GLY A 55 22.98 65.81 10.53
CA GLY A 55 21.73 65.29 11.08
C GLY A 55 20.80 64.63 10.06
N GLU A 56 21.15 64.62 8.77
CA GLU A 56 20.39 63.92 7.74
C GLU A 56 20.52 62.39 7.89
N ARG A 57 19.42 61.67 7.63
CA ARG A 57 19.31 60.22 7.78
C ARG A 57 19.12 59.55 6.43
N ASP A 58 19.87 58.48 6.23
CA ASP A 58 19.69 57.58 5.10
C ASP A 58 19.21 56.22 5.62
N ILE A 59 18.10 55.74 5.08
CA ILE A 59 17.42 54.51 5.52
C ILE A 59 17.53 53.47 4.41
N LYS A 60 18.06 52.31 4.76
CA LYS A 60 18.12 51.14 3.87
C LYS A 60 17.15 50.07 4.37
N ILE A 61 16.21 49.71 3.50
CA ILE A 61 15.31 48.57 3.71
C ILE A 61 16.01 47.29 3.25
N LEU A 62 15.99 46.27 4.10
CA LEU A 62 16.48 44.93 3.81
C LEU A 62 15.30 44.00 3.57
N GLN A 63 15.37 43.22 2.50
CA GLN A 63 14.35 42.22 2.20
C GLN A 63 14.26 41.16 3.31
N PRO A 64 13.09 40.55 3.53
CA PRO A 64 12.93 39.45 4.47
C PRO A 64 13.93 38.33 4.17
N VAL A 65 14.40 37.64 5.20
CA VAL A 65 15.25 36.45 5.01
C VAL A 65 14.39 35.28 4.50
N ALA A 66 15.00 34.35 3.78
CA ALA A 66 14.30 33.16 3.33
C ALA A 66 13.74 32.35 4.51
N HIS A 67 12.58 31.70 4.32
CA HIS A 67 12.05 30.76 5.30
C HIS A 67 13.03 29.61 5.53
N ALA A 68 13.21 29.22 6.80
CA ALA A 68 14.01 28.06 7.16
C ALA A 68 13.19 26.79 6.96
N SER A 69 13.61 25.89 6.06
CA SER A 69 12.85 24.69 5.71
C SER A 69 13.17 23.50 6.64
N ASN A 70 12.15 22.73 6.96
CA ASN A 70 12.28 21.31 7.36
C ASN A 70 12.06 20.40 6.13
N ASP A 71 11.99 19.08 6.37
CA ASP A 71 11.55 18.11 5.37
C ASP A 71 10.14 18.44 4.83
N TRP A 72 9.86 17.96 3.61
CA TRP A 72 8.54 18.09 3.00
C TRP A 72 7.50 17.30 3.78
N ILE A 73 6.33 17.91 3.99
CA ILE A 73 5.16 17.28 4.57
C ILE A 73 4.25 16.86 3.42
N VAL A 74 3.98 15.56 3.29
CA VAL A 74 3.05 15.04 2.28
C VAL A 74 1.62 15.23 2.76
N ASP A 75 0.86 16.03 2.03
CA ASP A 75 -0.56 16.32 2.32
C ASP A 75 -1.48 15.26 1.71
N LYS A 76 -1.11 14.77 0.53
CA LYS A 76 -1.82 13.75 -0.23
C LYS A 76 -0.82 12.91 -0.99
N GLU A 77 -0.86 11.59 -0.80
CA GLU A 77 -0.03 10.67 -1.57
C GLU A 77 -0.40 10.70 -3.07
N ALA A 78 0.60 10.55 -3.93
CA ALA A 78 0.34 10.37 -5.35
C ALA A 78 -0.19 8.97 -5.61
N THR A 79 -1.15 8.86 -6.52
CA THR A 79 -1.68 7.58 -6.99
C THR A 79 -1.40 7.41 -8.48
N LEU A 80 -1.87 6.31 -9.08
CA LEU A 80 -1.81 6.08 -10.53
C LEU A 80 -2.68 7.07 -11.32
N LYS A 81 -3.84 7.47 -10.76
CA LYS A 81 -4.80 8.38 -11.42
C LYS A 81 -4.59 9.84 -11.05
N GLU A 82 -4.15 10.11 -9.83
CA GLU A 82 -4.14 11.47 -9.28
C GLU A 82 -2.76 11.86 -8.74
N PRO A 83 -2.30 13.08 -9.03
CA PRO A 83 -1.10 13.58 -8.40
C PRO A 83 -1.31 13.79 -6.90
N GLY A 84 -0.23 13.61 -6.15
CA GLY A 84 -0.16 13.95 -4.73
C GLY A 84 0.16 15.42 -4.50
N GLN A 85 0.23 15.83 -3.24
CA GLN A 85 0.60 17.18 -2.83
C GLN A 85 1.50 17.15 -1.60
N LYS A 86 2.45 18.07 -1.54
CA LYS A 86 3.31 18.28 -0.39
C LYS A 86 3.58 19.77 -0.19
N HIS A 87 3.89 20.15 1.04
CA HIS A 87 4.28 21.51 1.39
C HIS A 87 5.48 21.56 2.34
N GLN A 88 6.06 22.75 2.51
CA GLN A 88 7.06 23.02 3.55
C GLN A 88 6.54 24.07 4.52
N VAL A 89 6.84 23.85 5.79
CA VAL A 89 6.53 24.77 6.90
C VAL A 89 7.84 25.36 7.43
N CYS A 90 7.86 26.68 7.62
CA CYS A 90 9.02 27.36 8.18
C CYS A 90 9.21 26.97 9.64
N SER A 91 10.38 26.43 10.01
CA SER A 91 10.65 26.03 11.40
C SER A 91 10.72 27.19 12.40
N VAL A 92 10.87 28.42 11.91
CA VAL A 92 10.98 29.63 12.74
C VAL A 92 9.62 30.30 12.95
N CYS A 93 8.76 30.34 11.93
CA CYS A 93 7.50 31.09 11.98
C CYS A 93 6.24 30.26 11.75
N ASN A 94 6.38 28.96 11.50
CA ASN A 94 5.30 28.00 11.26
C ASN A 94 4.35 28.35 10.11
N GLN A 95 4.75 29.23 9.19
CA GLN A 95 3.98 29.50 7.97
C GLN A 95 4.37 28.49 6.87
N SER A 96 3.36 27.98 6.15
CA SER A 96 3.57 27.23 4.92
C SER A 96 3.98 28.18 3.80
N PHE A 97 5.04 27.87 3.07
CA PHE A 97 5.63 28.81 2.10
C PHE A 97 6.02 28.20 0.75
N ASN A 98 6.10 26.87 0.66
CA ASN A 98 6.26 26.16 -0.61
C ASN A 98 5.19 25.07 -0.70
N GLN A 99 4.64 24.88 -1.89
CA GLN A 99 3.70 23.80 -2.19
C GLN A 99 4.05 23.22 -3.56
N GLU A 100 4.12 21.90 -3.63
CA GLU A 100 4.43 21.17 -4.86
C GLU A 100 3.42 20.06 -5.08
N THR A 101 3.11 19.85 -6.35
CA THR A 101 2.39 18.67 -6.82
C THR A 101 3.38 17.51 -6.94
N ILE A 102 3.09 16.39 -6.30
CA ILE A 102 3.80 15.13 -6.53
C ILE A 102 3.20 14.53 -7.80
N PRO A 103 3.96 14.35 -8.89
CA PRO A 103 3.43 13.76 -10.12
C PRO A 103 2.73 12.43 -9.83
N SER A 104 1.66 12.12 -10.56
CA SER A 104 1.06 10.79 -10.50
C SER A 104 2.12 9.75 -10.88
N ILE A 105 2.04 8.57 -10.25
CA ILE A 105 3.04 7.55 -10.44
C ILE A 105 2.92 7.01 -11.86
N THR A 106 3.97 7.20 -12.66
CA THR A 106 4.09 6.57 -13.98
C THR A 106 4.89 5.28 -13.80
N VAL A 107 4.21 4.14 -13.84
CA VAL A 107 4.86 2.84 -13.75
C VAL A 107 5.55 2.51 -15.08
N ASN A 108 6.88 2.49 -15.08
CA ASN A 108 7.61 1.75 -16.10
C ASN A 108 7.29 0.28 -15.89
N SER A 109 6.79 -0.39 -16.92
CA SER A 109 6.41 -1.80 -16.81
C SER A 109 7.63 -2.62 -16.39
N LEU A 110 7.49 -3.38 -15.30
CA LEU A 110 8.48 -4.38 -14.93
C LEU A 110 8.65 -5.36 -16.09
N PRO A 111 9.88 -5.85 -16.35
CA PRO A 111 10.08 -6.88 -17.35
C PRO A 111 9.26 -8.12 -16.98
N ALA A 112 8.80 -8.85 -17.99
CA ALA A 112 8.11 -10.11 -17.75
C ALA A 112 9.00 -11.05 -16.94
N ILE A 113 8.39 -11.80 -16.03
CA ILE A 113 9.11 -12.80 -15.23
C ILE A 113 9.49 -13.97 -16.14
N THR A 114 10.77 -14.32 -16.14
CA THR A 114 11.35 -15.37 -16.99
C THR A 114 12.02 -16.43 -16.14
N ASP A 115 11.40 -16.75 -15.01
CA ASP A 115 11.95 -17.74 -14.09
C ASP A 115 11.86 -19.14 -14.70
N THR A 116 12.96 -19.85 -14.60
CA THR A 116 13.05 -21.26 -14.97
C THR A 116 13.30 -22.04 -13.70
N HIS A 117 12.45 -23.04 -13.48
CA HIS A 117 12.46 -23.95 -12.33
C HIS A 117 13.86 -24.50 -12.03
N LYS A 118 14.22 -24.64 -10.74
CA LYS A 118 15.56 -25.08 -10.31
C LYS A 118 15.59 -26.24 -9.31
N ASP A 119 14.56 -26.43 -8.48
CA ASP A 119 14.58 -27.41 -7.38
C ASP A 119 13.59 -28.57 -7.63
N PRO A 120 14.05 -29.80 -7.90
CA PRO A 120 13.16 -30.93 -8.19
C PRO A 120 12.17 -31.27 -7.06
N PHE A 121 12.44 -30.84 -5.83
CA PHE A 121 11.55 -31.03 -4.69
C PHE A 121 10.70 -29.78 -4.38
N ARG A 122 10.87 -28.68 -5.12
CA ARG A 122 10.04 -27.48 -5.00
C ARG A 122 9.69 -26.93 -6.39
N PRO A 123 8.74 -27.57 -7.10
CA PRO A 123 8.40 -27.21 -8.48
C PRO A 123 7.94 -25.76 -8.67
N ARG A 124 7.39 -25.14 -7.61
CA ARG A 124 6.79 -23.79 -7.66
C ARG A 124 7.55 -22.74 -6.85
N TYR A 125 8.64 -23.10 -6.18
CA TYR A 125 9.38 -22.17 -5.32
C TYR A 125 10.19 -21.15 -6.12
N GLU A 126 10.22 -19.90 -5.64
CA GLU A 126 10.85 -18.74 -6.30
C GLU A 126 10.39 -18.52 -7.75
N LEU A 127 9.14 -18.88 -8.08
CA LEU A 127 8.55 -18.61 -9.38
C LEU A 127 7.57 -17.42 -9.30
N ALA A 128 7.44 -16.72 -10.43
CA ALA A 128 6.47 -15.64 -10.60
C ALA A 128 6.64 -14.54 -9.53
N ASN A 129 5.55 -14.04 -8.93
CA ASN A 129 5.57 -12.78 -8.18
C ASN A 129 5.94 -12.95 -6.72
N CYS A 130 5.52 -14.05 -6.11
CA CYS A 130 5.73 -14.35 -4.70
C CYS A 130 6.83 -15.40 -4.58
N ARG A 131 8.01 -14.99 -4.07
CA ARG A 131 9.22 -15.82 -4.18
C ARG A 131 9.52 -16.61 -2.93
N ASN A 132 9.43 -15.96 -1.77
CA ASN A 132 9.73 -16.58 -0.48
C ASN A 132 8.95 -15.86 0.61
N LEU A 133 8.19 -16.61 1.41
CA LEU A 133 7.28 -16.04 2.40
C LEU A 133 8.04 -15.55 3.64
N LYS A 134 8.72 -14.41 3.54
CA LYS A 134 9.53 -13.83 4.63
C LYS A 134 9.60 -12.31 4.55
N GLY A 135 10.11 -11.69 5.59
CA GLY A 135 10.27 -10.23 5.66
C GLY A 135 8.92 -9.56 5.79
N LYS A 136 8.62 -8.61 4.91
CA LYS A 136 7.40 -7.77 5.02
C LYS A 136 6.49 -7.82 3.80
N PRO A 137 5.94 -8.99 3.42
CA PRO A 137 5.05 -9.06 2.28
C PRO A 137 3.85 -8.12 2.46
N VAL A 138 3.48 -7.45 1.38
CA VAL A 138 2.36 -6.50 1.35
C VAL A 138 1.11 -7.23 0.88
N VAL A 139 0.10 -7.31 1.75
CA VAL A 139 -1.21 -7.88 1.46
C VAL A 139 -2.16 -6.75 1.07
N VAL A 140 -2.56 -6.74 -0.20
CA VAL A 140 -3.50 -5.78 -0.76
C VAL A 140 -4.88 -6.39 -0.77
N LEU A 141 -5.74 -5.92 0.13
CA LEU A 141 -7.13 -6.36 0.27
C LEU A 141 -8.00 -5.56 -0.69
N ILE A 142 -8.64 -6.24 -1.64
CA ILE A 142 -9.53 -5.62 -2.61
C ILE A 142 -10.93 -6.14 -2.35
N PHE A 143 -11.76 -5.32 -1.71
CA PHE A 143 -13.17 -5.65 -1.47
C PHE A 143 -13.99 -5.31 -2.71
N ILE A 144 -14.62 -6.32 -3.29
CA ILE A 144 -15.27 -6.23 -4.60
C ILE A 144 -16.77 -6.38 -4.41
N ASP A 145 -17.52 -5.42 -4.95
CA ASP A 145 -18.97 -5.53 -5.11
C ASP A 145 -19.27 -6.21 -6.47
N ASP A 146 -20.34 -6.97 -6.54
CA ASP A 146 -20.84 -7.49 -7.82
C ASP A 146 -22.36 -7.38 -7.93
N ASN A 147 -22.93 -7.97 -8.98
CA ASN A 147 -24.36 -7.86 -9.25
C ASN A 147 -25.25 -8.49 -8.17
N GLU A 148 -24.70 -9.34 -7.30
CA GLU A 148 -25.46 -10.12 -6.31
C GLU A 148 -25.10 -9.77 -4.87
N SER A 149 -23.88 -9.29 -4.64
CA SER A 149 -23.30 -9.08 -3.31
C SER A 149 -22.53 -7.77 -3.22
N HIS A 150 -22.50 -7.19 -2.02
CA HIS A 150 -21.79 -5.95 -1.74
C HIS A 150 -21.23 -5.99 -0.33
N TRP A 151 -20.21 -5.17 -0.08
CA TRP A 151 -19.62 -5.00 1.24
C TRP A 151 -20.15 -3.75 1.94
N THR A 152 -20.55 -3.88 3.20
CA THR A 152 -20.73 -2.75 4.11
C THR A 152 -19.45 -2.47 4.89
N LYS A 153 -19.35 -1.26 5.47
CA LYS A 153 -18.19 -0.87 6.29
C LYS A 153 -17.98 -1.79 7.51
N ASP A 154 -19.07 -2.20 8.16
CA ASP A 154 -19.01 -3.05 9.35
C ASP A 154 -18.61 -4.50 9.00
N GLU A 155 -19.07 -5.00 7.85
CA GLU A 155 -18.65 -6.31 7.33
C GLU A 155 -17.17 -6.32 6.96
N ILE A 156 -16.68 -5.28 6.28
CA ILE A 156 -15.24 -5.13 5.96
C ILE A 156 -14.40 -5.16 7.23
N LEU A 157 -14.79 -4.37 8.24
CA LEU A 157 -14.06 -4.34 9.51
C LEU A 157 -14.08 -5.70 10.19
N THR A 158 -15.24 -6.35 10.22
CA THR A 158 -15.42 -7.66 10.85
C THR A 158 -14.59 -8.73 10.17
N PHE A 159 -14.70 -8.86 8.84
CA PHE A 159 -13.96 -9.84 8.04
C PHE A 159 -12.45 -9.62 8.12
N THR A 160 -12.02 -8.36 8.05
CA THR A 160 -10.59 -8.02 8.21
C THR A 160 -10.07 -8.48 9.57
N HIS A 161 -10.78 -8.18 10.66
CA HIS A 161 -10.32 -8.52 12.00
C HIS A 161 -10.42 -10.00 12.35
N LYS A 162 -11.48 -10.67 11.91
CA LYS A 162 -11.79 -12.05 12.32
C LYS A 162 -11.20 -13.10 11.40
N ASP A 163 -11.01 -12.77 10.12
CA ASP A 163 -10.54 -13.73 9.12
C ASP A 163 -9.15 -13.35 8.62
N VAL A 164 -8.98 -12.14 8.05
CA VAL A 164 -7.70 -11.73 7.45
C VAL A 164 -6.58 -11.63 8.49
N LEU A 165 -6.75 -10.82 9.54
CA LEU A 165 -5.72 -10.65 10.57
C LEU A 165 -5.42 -11.95 11.31
N VAL A 166 -6.43 -12.79 11.52
CA VAL A 166 -6.25 -14.11 12.15
C VAL A 166 -5.41 -15.02 11.26
N ALA A 167 -5.65 -15.05 9.96
CA ALA A 167 -4.87 -15.80 8.98
C ALA A 167 -3.40 -15.34 8.94
N LEU A 168 -3.18 -14.03 8.85
CA LEU A 168 -1.82 -13.45 8.78
C LEU A 168 -1.04 -13.71 10.07
N ASN A 169 -1.64 -13.46 11.23
CA ASN A 169 -1.03 -13.77 12.54
C ASN A 169 -0.69 -15.26 12.69
N TYR A 170 -1.53 -16.16 12.16
CA TYR A 170 -1.24 -17.59 12.16
C TYR A 170 0.01 -17.90 11.33
N LEU A 171 0.16 -17.31 10.14
CA LEU A 171 1.35 -17.50 9.30
C LEU A 171 2.60 -16.96 9.97
N GLU A 172 2.57 -15.73 10.53
CA GLU A 172 3.69 -15.13 11.26
C GLU A 172 4.12 -15.99 12.46
N LYS A 173 3.17 -16.41 13.29
CA LYS A 173 3.40 -17.30 14.44
C LYS A 173 4.04 -18.61 14.00
N ASN A 174 3.60 -19.20 12.89
CA ASN A 174 4.16 -20.46 12.40
C ASN A 174 5.56 -20.25 11.81
N ALA A 175 5.80 -19.20 11.01
CA ALA A 175 7.11 -18.88 10.45
C ALA A 175 8.21 -18.83 11.51
N SER A 176 7.90 -18.27 12.69
CA SER A 176 8.83 -18.20 13.83
C SER A 176 9.38 -19.56 14.30
N LYS A 177 8.67 -20.67 14.07
CA LYS A 177 9.13 -22.03 14.40
C LYS A 177 10.37 -22.43 13.61
N TRP A 178 10.60 -21.81 12.45
CA TRP A 178 11.77 -22.00 11.58
C TRP A 178 12.74 -20.81 11.62
N ASP A 179 12.63 -19.92 12.62
CA ASP A 179 13.47 -18.73 12.76
C ASP A 179 13.36 -17.77 11.56
N VAL A 180 12.17 -17.71 10.95
CA VAL A 180 11.84 -16.80 9.85
C VAL A 180 11.10 -15.59 10.41
N ASP A 181 11.64 -14.41 10.13
CA ASP A 181 10.96 -13.13 10.38
C ASP A 181 9.91 -12.90 9.30
N LEU A 182 8.66 -12.71 9.71
CA LEU A 182 7.51 -12.48 8.85
C LEU A 182 6.59 -11.47 9.55
N ASP A 183 6.32 -10.35 8.89
CA ASP A 183 5.55 -9.22 9.42
C ASP A 183 4.77 -8.56 8.27
N PHE A 184 3.51 -8.92 8.11
CA PHE A 184 2.72 -8.48 6.96
C PHE A 184 2.36 -7.00 7.04
N VAL A 185 2.42 -6.32 5.89
CA VAL A 185 1.89 -4.96 5.72
C VAL A 185 0.55 -5.05 5.01
N ILE A 186 -0.47 -4.34 5.48
CA ILE A 186 -1.81 -4.39 4.89
C ILE A 186 -2.15 -3.06 4.23
N GLU A 187 -2.58 -3.16 2.97
CA GLU A 187 -3.19 -2.08 2.20
C GLU A 187 -4.60 -2.53 1.80
N SER A 188 -5.54 -1.60 1.60
CA SER A 188 -6.91 -2.00 1.24
C SER A 188 -7.60 -1.03 0.31
N TYR A 189 -8.52 -1.55 -0.50
CA TYR A 189 -9.42 -0.79 -1.37
C TYR A 189 -10.86 -1.29 -1.20
N SER A 190 -11.79 -0.35 -1.05
CA SER A 190 -13.22 -0.64 -0.97
C SER A 190 -14.08 0.60 -1.23
N THR A 191 -15.29 0.38 -1.74
CA THR A 191 -16.28 1.46 -1.90
C THR A 191 -16.61 2.16 -0.58
N PRO A 192 -16.91 1.46 0.54
CA PRO A 192 -17.44 2.10 1.74
C PRO A 192 -16.38 2.79 2.62
N VAL A 193 -15.10 2.44 2.49
CA VAL A 193 -14.04 2.93 3.39
C VAL A 193 -13.19 4.00 2.75
N ASN A 194 -12.78 3.83 1.50
CA ASN A 194 -11.89 4.76 0.80
C ASN A 194 -12.41 5.20 -0.57
N ASN A 195 -13.73 5.04 -0.82
CA ASN A 195 -14.45 5.55 -1.98
C ASN A 195 -13.93 5.04 -3.33
N TYR A 196 -13.33 3.85 -3.37
CA TYR A 196 -13.01 3.18 -4.62
C TYR A 196 -14.21 2.34 -5.04
N GLU A 197 -14.93 2.74 -6.09
CA GLU A 197 -16.08 1.99 -6.62
C GLU A 197 -15.60 0.74 -7.38
N ILE A 198 -15.16 -0.29 -6.65
CA ILE A 198 -14.65 -1.52 -7.24
C ILE A 198 -15.81 -2.47 -7.50
N LYS A 199 -16.12 -2.70 -8.78
CA LYS A 199 -17.26 -3.53 -9.19
C LYS A 199 -16.85 -4.58 -10.19
N TYR A 200 -17.31 -5.80 -9.97
CA TYR A 200 -17.17 -6.89 -10.93
C TYR A 200 -18.50 -7.20 -11.59
N GLU A 201 -18.65 -6.82 -12.85
CA GLU A 201 -19.88 -7.05 -13.63
C GLU A 201 -19.93 -8.43 -14.31
N GLY A 202 -18.84 -9.20 -14.25
CA GLY A 202 -18.75 -10.54 -14.82
C GLY A 202 -19.53 -11.60 -14.03
N ILE A 203 -19.64 -12.80 -14.59
CA ILE A 203 -20.20 -13.94 -13.85
C ILE A 203 -19.15 -14.44 -12.86
N VAL A 204 -19.45 -14.34 -11.56
CA VAL A 204 -18.67 -15.00 -10.53
C VAL A 204 -19.16 -16.45 -10.44
N ASN A 205 -18.30 -17.41 -10.78
CA ASN A 205 -18.63 -18.82 -10.61
C ASN A 205 -18.07 -19.30 -9.25
N PRO A 206 -18.93 -19.55 -8.25
CA PRO A 206 -18.49 -20.02 -6.94
C PRO A 206 -18.01 -21.48 -6.96
N ASP A 207 -18.38 -22.26 -7.99
CA ASP A 207 -18.03 -23.68 -8.13
C ASP A 207 -16.93 -23.85 -9.19
N VAL A 208 -15.68 -23.80 -8.74
CA VAL A 208 -14.49 -23.83 -9.60
C VAL A 208 -14.19 -25.26 -10.08
N LEU A 209 -15.09 -25.82 -10.88
CA LEU A 209 -14.78 -26.94 -11.78
C LEU A 209 -14.40 -26.46 -13.18
N ASN A 210 -14.62 -25.18 -13.47
CA ASN A 210 -14.36 -24.57 -14.78
C ASN A 210 -13.45 -23.34 -14.61
N GLY A 211 -12.17 -23.51 -14.88
CA GLY A 211 -11.08 -22.57 -14.56
C GLY A 211 -11.09 -21.23 -15.30
N ASP A 212 -12.07 -20.95 -16.17
CA ASP A 212 -12.12 -19.74 -16.99
C ASP A 212 -13.09 -18.66 -16.47
N ALA A 213 -13.88 -18.93 -15.44
CA ALA A 213 -15.01 -18.06 -15.09
C ALA A 213 -14.66 -16.81 -14.25
N THR A 214 -13.55 -16.79 -13.49
CA THR A 214 -13.21 -15.66 -12.59
C THR A 214 -11.71 -15.36 -12.49
N THR A 215 -10.95 -15.61 -13.54
CA THR A 215 -9.48 -15.37 -13.58
C THR A 215 -9.09 -13.91 -13.81
N ASN A 216 -10.03 -13.07 -14.24
CA ASN A 216 -9.83 -11.66 -14.59
C ASN A 216 -10.24 -10.68 -13.48
N VAL A 217 -10.66 -11.16 -12.30
CA VAL A 217 -11.18 -10.33 -11.20
C VAL A 217 -10.19 -9.22 -10.82
N LEU A 218 -8.91 -9.55 -10.63
CA LEU A 218 -7.90 -8.55 -10.31
C LEU A 218 -7.70 -7.52 -11.43
N SER A 219 -7.82 -7.92 -12.70
CA SER A 219 -7.69 -7.00 -13.83
C SER A 219 -8.82 -5.97 -13.87
N HIS A 220 -10.04 -6.38 -13.53
CA HIS A 220 -11.18 -5.47 -13.39
C HIS A 220 -10.99 -4.53 -12.20
N ALA A 221 -10.64 -5.08 -11.02
CA ALA A 221 -10.38 -4.26 -9.85
C ALA A 221 -9.23 -3.26 -10.08
N ALA A 222 -8.18 -3.65 -10.78
CA ALA A 222 -7.08 -2.77 -11.14
C ALA A 222 -7.54 -1.56 -11.97
N ALA A 223 -8.45 -1.76 -12.94
CA ALA A 223 -9.06 -0.69 -13.73
C ALA A 223 -9.83 0.32 -12.88
N ASP A 224 -10.63 -0.18 -11.94
CA ASP A 224 -11.40 0.67 -11.02
C ASP A 224 -10.47 1.44 -10.07
N ILE A 225 -9.41 0.81 -9.57
CA ILE A 225 -8.41 1.43 -8.69
C ILE A 225 -7.64 2.55 -9.41
N GLY A 226 -7.21 2.32 -10.65
CA GLY A 226 -6.21 3.23 -11.21
C GLY A 226 -5.44 2.77 -12.43
N SER A 227 -5.32 1.47 -12.60
CA SER A 227 -4.33 0.82 -13.43
C SER A 227 -5.00 0.22 -14.66
N VAL A 228 -4.35 0.22 -15.81
CA VAL A 228 -4.92 -0.38 -17.03
C VAL A 228 -4.87 -1.91 -16.96
N THR A 229 -3.90 -2.47 -16.22
CA THR A 229 -3.71 -3.92 -16.08
C THR A 229 -3.40 -4.30 -14.63
N ASN A 230 -3.59 -5.58 -14.29
CA ASN A 230 -3.16 -6.10 -12.99
C ASN A 230 -1.62 -6.01 -12.80
N TRP A 231 -0.85 -6.09 -13.88
CA TRP A 231 0.61 -5.95 -13.86
C TRP A 231 1.06 -4.52 -13.55
N GLU A 232 0.33 -3.52 -14.03
CA GLU A 232 0.59 -2.12 -13.67
C GLU A 232 0.30 -1.87 -12.19
N LEU A 233 -0.77 -2.46 -11.64
CA LEU A 233 -1.06 -2.40 -10.21
C LEU A 233 0.05 -3.08 -9.39
N TYR A 234 0.52 -4.25 -9.82
CA TYR A 234 1.67 -4.90 -9.20
C TYR A 234 2.93 -4.03 -9.28
N SER A 235 3.23 -3.47 -10.46
CA SER A 235 4.38 -2.58 -10.68
C SER A 235 4.32 -1.33 -9.80
N TYR A 236 3.11 -0.82 -9.53
CA TYR A 236 2.90 0.31 -8.65
C TYR A 236 3.31 -0.05 -7.22
N TYR A 237 2.81 -1.17 -6.70
CA TYR A 237 3.20 -1.64 -5.37
C TYR A 237 4.70 -1.95 -5.28
N LYS A 238 5.29 -2.54 -6.32
CA LYS A 238 6.74 -2.74 -6.39
C LYS A 238 7.54 -1.44 -6.45
N SER A 239 6.97 -0.33 -6.92
CA SER A 239 7.65 0.98 -6.87
C SER A 239 7.71 1.57 -5.46
N ILE A 240 6.73 1.24 -4.61
CA ILE A 240 6.65 1.66 -3.21
C ILE A 240 7.42 0.69 -2.31
N TYR A 241 7.27 -0.61 -2.57
CA TYR A 241 7.81 -1.73 -1.81
C TYR A 241 8.75 -2.60 -2.69
N PRO A 242 9.94 -2.07 -3.06
CA PRO A 242 10.81 -2.72 -4.05
C PRO A 242 11.37 -4.06 -3.60
N ASN A 243 11.50 -4.29 -2.30
CA ASN A 243 12.10 -5.50 -1.73
C ASN A 243 11.08 -6.52 -1.23
N ASP A 244 9.80 -6.15 -1.18
CA ASP A 244 8.76 -6.97 -0.57
C ASP A 244 7.90 -7.66 -1.62
N ASP A 245 7.44 -8.88 -1.30
CA ASP A 245 6.48 -9.61 -2.13
C ASP A 245 5.08 -9.01 -1.99
N ILE A 246 4.31 -8.98 -3.07
CA ILE A 246 2.98 -8.35 -3.12
C ILE A 246 1.92 -9.43 -3.33
N ILE A 247 0.98 -9.52 -2.39
CA ILE A 247 -0.10 -10.50 -2.37
C ILE A 247 -1.41 -9.76 -2.58
N PHE A 248 -2.17 -10.13 -3.62
CA PHE A 248 -3.50 -9.57 -3.85
C PHE A 248 -4.58 -10.54 -3.37
N LEU A 249 -5.45 -10.08 -2.48
CA LEU A 249 -6.65 -10.83 -2.06
C LEU A 249 -7.89 -10.11 -2.60
N ASN A 250 -8.58 -10.75 -3.55
CA ASN A 250 -9.83 -10.25 -4.12
C ASN A 250 -10.99 -10.85 -3.31
N LEU A 251 -11.70 -10.02 -2.56
CA LEU A 251 -12.65 -10.43 -1.51
C LEU A 251 -14.09 -10.20 -1.99
N LEU A 252 -14.86 -11.27 -2.09
CA LEU A 252 -16.27 -11.25 -2.53
C LEU A 252 -17.19 -11.60 -1.35
N ASN A 253 -18.19 -10.75 -1.07
CA ASN A 253 -19.13 -10.95 0.04
C ASN A 253 -20.25 -11.96 -0.30
N LYS A 254 -19.88 -13.17 -0.70
CA LYS A 254 -20.82 -14.22 -1.09
C LYS A 254 -20.24 -15.61 -0.83
N PRO A 255 -21.07 -16.66 -0.84
CA PRO A 255 -20.58 -18.03 -0.75
C PRO A 255 -19.84 -18.46 -2.02
N GLY A 256 -18.76 -19.22 -1.84
CA GLY A 256 -18.04 -19.88 -2.93
C GLY A 256 -16.80 -20.64 -2.48
N ILE A 257 -16.09 -21.23 -3.44
CA ILE A 257 -14.84 -21.93 -3.21
C ILE A 257 -13.71 -20.94 -3.52
N SER A 258 -12.92 -20.60 -2.51
CA SER A 258 -11.74 -19.74 -2.68
C SER A 258 -10.62 -20.47 -3.40
N TYR A 259 -9.77 -19.73 -4.10
CA TYR A 259 -8.67 -20.30 -4.85
C TYR A 259 -7.56 -19.28 -5.15
N SER A 260 -6.37 -19.83 -5.40
CA SER A 260 -5.18 -19.10 -5.80
C SER A 260 -5.00 -19.15 -7.32
N ILE A 261 -4.76 -18.01 -7.94
CA ILE A 261 -4.42 -17.90 -9.36
C ILE A 261 -2.92 -17.63 -9.47
N HIS A 262 -2.25 -18.53 -10.18
CA HIS A 262 -0.81 -18.56 -10.35
C HIS A 262 -0.43 -18.51 -11.83
N SER A 263 0.74 -17.95 -12.13
CA SER A 263 1.28 -17.90 -13.49
C SER A 263 2.08 -19.17 -13.79
N ILE A 264 1.42 -20.33 -13.94
CA ILE A 264 2.10 -21.63 -14.15
C ILE A 264 2.42 -21.90 -15.64
N MET A 265 2.54 -20.88 -16.49
CA MET A 265 2.86 -21.10 -17.90
C MET A 265 4.25 -20.57 -18.26
N PRO A 266 5.15 -21.42 -18.82
CA PRO A 266 6.40 -20.94 -19.39
C PRO A 266 6.09 -20.03 -20.59
N GLY A 267 6.29 -18.72 -20.39
CA GLY A 267 6.08 -17.67 -21.38
C GLY A 267 6.25 -16.30 -20.75
N THR A 268 6.55 -15.29 -21.57
CA THR A 268 6.61 -13.89 -21.11
C THR A 268 5.21 -13.38 -20.78
N TYR A 269 4.76 -13.51 -19.54
CA TYR A 269 3.48 -12.96 -19.09
C TYR A 269 3.67 -11.85 -18.06
N GLN A 270 3.09 -10.70 -18.37
CA GLN A 270 2.90 -9.59 -17.44
C GLN A 270 1.58 -9.83 -16.69
N PHE A 271 1.61 -10.68 -15.67
CA PHE A 271 0.42 -11.10 -14.94
C PHE A 271 0.67 -11.11 -13.43
N ALA A 272 -0.21 -10.43 -12.70
CA ALA A 272 -0.21 -10.45 -11.24
C ALA A 272 -0.97 -11.66 -10.70
N GLU A 273 -0.27 -12.61 -10.10
CA GLU A 273 -0.83 -13.67 -9.24
C GLU A 273 -1.64 -13.07 -8.11
N HIS A 274 -2.73 -13.76 -7.76
CA HIS A 274 -3.68 -13.28 -6.77
C HIS A 274 -4.59 -14.40 -6.28
N CYS A 275 -5.19 -14.18 -5.13
CA CYS A 275 -6.23 -15.05 -4.60
C CYS A 275 -7.61 -14.44 -4.84
N VAL A 276 -8.60 -15.31 -5.03
CA VAL A 276 -10.03 -14.97 -5.00
C VAL A 276 -10.60 -15.64 -3.75
N ILE A 277 -11.08 -14.81 -2.82
CA ILE A 277 -11.59 -15.25 -1.52
C ILE A 277 -13.08 -14.95 -1.44
N PHE A 278 -13.84 -15.98 -1.09
CA PHE A 278 -15.27 -15.88 -0.80
C PHE A 278 -15.47 -15.80 0.71
N ALA A 279 -16.33 -14.87 1.14
CA ALA A 279 -16.58 -14.63 2.57
C ALA A 279 -17.26 -15.83 3.27
N ASP A 280 -17.92 -16.70 2.52
CA ASP A 280 -18.59 -17.90 3.01
C ASP A 280 -18.28 -19.10 2.10
N TYR A 281 -18.35 -20.32 2.64
CA TYR A 281 -18.14 -21.54 1.87
C TYR A 281 -19.50 -22.21 1.57
N LEU A 282 -19.93 -22.10 0.31
CA LEU A 282 -21.14 -22.73 -0.22
C LEU A 282 -22.45 -22.49 0.57
N GLY A 283 -22.50 -21.45 1.40
CA GLY A 283 -23.70 -21.03 2.13
C GLY A 283 -24.00 -21.86 3.39
N GLU A 284 -23.00 -22.56 3.93
CA GLU A 284 -23.16 -23.20 5.24
C GLU A 284 -22.90 -22.20 6.38
N VAL A 285 -23.46 -22.46 7.57
CA VAL A 285 -23.21 -21.60 8.73
C VAL A 285 -21.86 -21.96 9.33
N TYR A 286 -20.82 -21.28 8.87
CA TYR A 286 -19.49 -21.38 9.46
C TYR A 286 -19.37 -20.49 10.71
N PRO A 287 -18.56 -20.91 11.70
CA PRO A 287 -18.24 -20.04 12.83
C PRO A 287 -17.45 -18.82 12.36
N ASP A 288 -17.64 -17.69 13.04
CA ASP A 288 -16.83 -16.49 12.87
C ASP A 288 -15.32 -16.84 12.83
N GLY A 289 -14.60 -16.35 11.81
CA GLY A 289 -13.16 -16.61 11.64
C GLY A 289 -12.83 -17.89 10.84
N ALA A 290 -13.84 -18.62 10.36
CA ALA A 290 -13.61 -19.85 9.58
C ALA A 290 -12.85 -19.63 8.27
N CYS A 291 -13.01 -18.44 7.65
CA CYS A 291 -12.32 -18.13 6.41
C CYS A 291 -10.83 -17.85 6.64
N ALA A 292 -10.39 -17.64 7.88
CA ALA A 292 -8.98 -17.44 8.22
C ALA A 292 -8.08 -18.59 7.72
N SER A 293 -8.52 -19.83 7.89
CA SER A 293 -7.78 -21.01 7.43
C SER A 293 -7.66 -21.04 5.91
N THR A 294 -8.75 -20.72 5.22
CA THR A 294 -8.77 -20.61 3.75
C THR A 294 -7.85 -19.51 3.26
N ILE A 295 -7.89 -18.32 3.85
CA ILE A 295 -7.00 -17.22 3.49
C ILE A 295 -5.53 -17.63 3.67
N ALA A 296 -5.18 -18.25 4.80
CA ALA A 296 -3.81 -18.72 5.04
C ALA A 296 -3.39 -19.79 4.01
N HIS A 297 -4.28 -20.73 3.69
CA HIS A 297 -4.07 -21.77 2.67
C HIS A 297 -3.81 -21.16 1.28
N GLU A 298 -4.66 -20.23 0.83
CA GLU A 298 -4.51 -19.60 -0.50
C GLU A 298 -3.26 -18.72 -0.60
N ILE A 299 -2.85 -18.07 0.50
CA ILE A 299 -1.59 -17.34 0.57
C ILE A 299 -0.42 -18.31 0.40
N LEU A 300 -0.41 -19.46 1.09
CA LEU A 300 0.68 -20.44 0.98
C LEU A 300 0.86 -20.95 -0.47
N HIS A 301 -0.22 -21.10 -1.22
CA HIS A 301 -0.15 -21.45 -2.65
C HIS A 301 0.60 -20.42 -3.50
N GLN A 302 0.47 -19.13 -3.22
CA GLN A 302 1.21 -18.07 -3.91
C GLN A 302 2.73 -18.24 -3.75
N PHE A 303 3.17 -18.84 -2.65
CA PHE A 303 4.59 -19.09 -2.37
C PHE A 303 5.04 -20.53 -2.70
N GLY A 304 4.22 -21.26 -3.48
CA GLY A 304 4.60 -22.55 -4.04
C GLY A 304 4.20 -23.77 -3.20
N ALA A 305 3.43 -23.60 -2.12
CA ALA A 305 2.78 -24.74 -1.48
C ALA A 305 1.77 -25.39 -2.42
N GLU A 306 1.57 -26.70 -2.28
CA GLU A 306 0.64 -27.46 -3.11
C GLU A 306 -0.30 -28.30 -2.24
N ASP A 307 -1.49 -28.54 -2.75
CA ASP A 307 -2.48 -29.39 -2.08
C ASP A 307 -1.95 -30.81 -1.93
N TYR A 308 -2.01 -31.32 -0.70
CA TYR A 308 -1.59 -32.67 -0.39
C TYR A 308 -2.60 -33.72 -0.86
N TYR A 309 -3.82 -33.31 -1.21
CA TYR A 309 -4.88 -34.16 -1.73
C TYR A 309 -4.96 -34.19 -3.27
N SER A 310 -3.98 -33.63 -3.97
CA SER A 310 -3.86 -33.62 -5.44
C SER A 310 -3.79 -35.02 -6.06
N SER A 311 -3.28 -36.01 -5.33
CA SER A 311 -3.30 -37.43 -5.69
C SER A 311 -3.61 -38.31 -4.48
N ASP A 312 -4.22 -39.47 -4.69
CA ASP A 312 -4.49 -40.43 -3.61
C ASP A 312 -3.19 -40.90 -2.92
N SER A 313 -2.11 -41.03 -3.68
CA SER A 313 -0.77 -41.39 -3.22
C SER A 313 -0.21 -40.36 -2.23
N ARG A 314 -0.20 -39.08 -2.62
CA ARG A 314 0.27 -37.98 -1.78
C ARG A 314 -0.63 -37.79 -0.55
N LYS A 315 -1.94 -37.85 -0.74
CA LYS A 315 -2.94 -37.70 0.32
C LYS A 315 -2.74 -38.73 1.43
N ASN A 316 -2.57 -39.99 1.06
CA ASN A 316 -2.41 -41.07 2.03
C ASN A 316 -1.10 -40.95 2.84
N LEU A 317 -0.03 -40.43 2.23
CA LEU A 317 1.21 -40.12 2.95
C LEU A 317 1.05 -38.92 3.88
N ALA A 318 0.42 -37.85 3.39
CA ALA A 318 0.17 -36.65 4.15
C ALA A 318 -0.72 -36.92 5.37
N ILE A 319 -1.77 -37.73 5.26
CA ILE A 319 -2.60 -38.13 6.42
C ILE A 319 -1.75 -38.80 7.51
N GLN A 320 -0.72 -39.58 7.14
CA GLN A 320 0.13 -40.27 8.11
C GLN A 320 1.18 -39.35 8.75
N LYS A 321 1.74 -38.42 7.96
CA LYS A 321 2.89 -37.60 8.38
C LYS A 321 2.47 -36.22 8.90
N TYR A 322 1.46 -35.61 8.28
CA TYR A 322 0.96 -34.27 8.57
C TYR A 322 -0.58 -34.25 8.62
N PRO A 323 -1.20 -34.99 9.57
CA PRO A 323 -2.66 -35.17 9.61
C PRO A 323 -3.45 -33.86 9.73
N ASN A 324 -2.83 -32.82 10.28
CA ASN A 324 -3.43 -31.51 10.50
C ASN A 324 -2.76 -30.41 9.66
N ASP A 325 -2.01 -30.76 8.60
CA ASP A 325 -1.42 -29.71 7.74
C ASP A 325 -2.52 -28.92 7.04
N ILE A 326 -2.39 -27.61 7.03
CA ILE A 326 -3.33 -26.71 6.37
C ILE A 326 -3.43 -26.98 4.86
N MET A 327 -2.36 -27.51 4.23
CA MET A 327 -2.37 -27.91 2.82
C MET A 327 -3.00 -29.29 2.56
N LEU A 328 -3.37 -30.02 3.61
CA LEU A 328 -4.11 -31.28 3.51
C LEU A 328 -5.62 -31.08 3.72
N TRP A 329 -5.98 -30.30 4.74
CA TRP A 329 -7.34 -29.84 4.99
C TRP A 329 -7.26 -28.49 5.72
N ALA A 330 -7.97 -27.48 5.23
CA ALA A 330 -8.09 -26.21 5.94
C ALA A 330 -9.26 -26.31 6.95
N ASN A 331 -8.97 -26.70 8.21
CA ASN A 331 -10.00 -26.78 9.25
C ASN A 331 -10.55 -25.39 9.57
N ASP A 332 -11.87 -25.26 9.72
CA ASP A 332 -12.52 -23.97 10.02
C ASP A 332 -11.93 -23.27 11.26
N ASN A 333 -11.55 -24.04 12.28
CA ASN A 333 -10.79 -23.47 13.39
C ASN A 333 -9.30 -23.50 13.06
N ILE A 334 -8.75 -22.32 12.77
CA ILE A 334 -7.35 -22.16 12.37
C ILE A 334 -6.34 -22.74 13.38
N GLU A 335 -6.65 -22.73 14.68
CA GLU A 335 -5.76 -23.28 15.72
C GLU A 335 -5.68 -24.81 15.70
N ASN A 336 -6.60 -25.49 15.01
CA ASN A 336 -6.51 -26.94 14.78
C ASN A 336 -5.59 -27.29 13.61
N ASN A 337 -5.22 -26.31 12.78
CA ASN A 337 -4.30 -26.51 11.68
C ASN A 337 -2.85 -26.42 12.14
N SER A 338 -1.96 -26.98 11.33
CA SER A 338 -0.53 -26.93 11.50
C SER A 338 0.16 -26.66 10.16
N ILE A 339 1.42 -26.24 10.22
CA ILE A 339 2.31 -26.21 9.07
C ILE A 339 3.38 -27.26 9.32
N GLY A 340 3.43 -28.28 8.45
CA GLY A 340 4.46 -29.31 8.44
C GLY A 340 5.75 -28.83 7.79
N ASP A 341 6.81 -29.61 7.95
CA ASP A 341 8.12 -29.31 7.35
C ASP A 341 8.07 -29.25 5.81
N CYS A 342 7.18 -30.01 5.16
CA CYS A 342 7.00 -29.94 3.71
C CYS A 342 6.33 -28.65 3.24
N THR A 343 5.35 -28.13 3.99
CA THR A 343 4.73 -26.84 3.67
C THR A 343 5.76 -25.73 3.89
N ALA A 344 6.46 -25.75 5.04
CA ALA A 344 7.52 -24.81 5.36
C ALA A 344 8.67 -24.82 4.33
N PHE A 345 9.08 -26.01 3.87
CA PHE A 345 10.09 -26.16 2.81
C PHE A 345 9.62 -25.54 1.50
N SER A 346 8.36 -25.80 1.11
CA SER A 346 7.78 -25.31 -0.15
C SER A 346 7.73 -23.79 -0.22
N VAL A 347 7.39 -23.13 0.89
CA VAL A 347 7.28 -21.65 0.96
C VAL A 347 8.58 -20.93 1.30
N GLY A 348 9.68 -21.69 1.49
CA GLY A 348 11.02 -21.14 1.70
C GLY A 348 11.41 -20.83 3.15
N TRP A 349 10.69 -21.40 4.13
CA TRP A 349 11.03 -21.24 5.56
C TRP A 349 12.16 -22.16 6.02
N THR A 350 12.45 -23.20 5.27
CA THR A 350 13.60 -24.08 5.49
C THR A 350 14.16 -24.54 4.15
N ASP A 351 15.47 -24.76 4.11
CA ASP A 351 16.16 -25.40 2.98
C ASP A 351 16.43 -26.89 3.22
N VAL A 352 16.01 -27.42 4.37
CA VAL A 352 16.09 -28.85 4.66
C VAL A 352 14.99 -29.57 3.92
N VAL A 353 15.36 -30.40 2.95
CA VAL A 353 14.43 -31.27 2.21
C VAL A 353 13.78 -32.26 3.19
N PRO A 354 12.45 -32.24 3.36
CA PRO A 354 11.74 -33.17 4.22
C PRO A 354 11.90 -34.62 3.76
N GLU A 355 11.92 -35.56 4.71
CA GLU A 355 12.05 -36.99 4.41
C GLU A 355 10.96 -37.48 3.43
N VAL A 356 9.74 -36.96 3.55
CA VAL A 356 8.60 -37.35 2.71
C VAL A 356 8.83 -37.05 1.23
N CYS A 357 9.58 -35.99 0.91
CA CYS A 357 9.85 -35.57 -0.47
C CYS A 357 10.74 -36.58 -1.21
N TYR A 358 11.48 -37.44 -0.50
CA TYR A 358 12.24 -38.52 -1.13
C TYR A 358 11.36 -39.73 -1.50
N ASN A 359 10.12 -39.78 -1.03
CA ASN A 359 9.18 -40.83 -1.41
C ASN A 359 8.52 -40.49 -2.75
N HIS A 360 8.74 -41.32 -3.77
CA HIS A 360 8.14 -41.15 -5.10
C HIS A 360 6.62 -40.91 -5.06
N ARG A 361 5.88 -41.56 -4.13
CA ARG A 361 4.43 -41.37 -3.97
C ARG A 361 4.01 -39.96 -3.52
N TRP A 362 4.95 -39.12 -3.10
CA TRP A 362 4.68 -37.72 -2.81
C TRP A 362 4.48 -36.89 -4.10
N TRP A 363 5.09 -37.34 -5.20
CA TRP A 363 5.12 -36.64 -6.50
C TRP A 363 4.36 -37.39 -7.61
N GLU A 364 3.85 -38.59 -7.32
CA GLU A 364 2.88 -39.32 -8.16
C GLU A 364 1.49 -38.73 -8.03
#